data_AF-A0A968U3A5-F1
#
_entry.id   AF-A0A968U3A5-F1
#
_cell.length_a   1.000
_cell.length_b   1.000
_cell.length_c   1.000
_cell.angle_alpha   90.00
_cell.angle_beta   90.00
_cell.angle_gamma   90.00
#
_symmetry.space_group_name_H-M   'P 1'
#
loop_
_entity.id
_entity.type
_entity.pdbx_description
1 polymer ?
#
loop_
_entity_poly.entity_id
_entity_poly.type
_entity_poly.pdbx_seq_one_letter_code
_entity_poly.pdbx_strand_id
1 'polypeptide(L)'
;MDRLEYLQKLKTSPFYGLLRPQEILEQFNQLSGDIPYDAVIVLTDEGNYELTDEKAIISKLPAPLWMVHLGQGLPAAYDDATLEAIQSTGGGVSTHVDEVMRRIATQAALKPAVKNVVDGYAWSLEKVSAVNNPDNPAAKPTNAKEDNFIPLAARQLVRELSQSGETKQLSELDAIHSLAKRYNIVTPYSSMIVLVNDEQRQALKNAEKQSDRFNRTVEDNQLPQPPANVGLPVVSGVPEPSEWLLIGIVAISLLLIAMRSAPRSIFIKERNL
;
A
#
# COMPACT_ATOMS: atom_id res chain seq x y z
N MET A 1 27.22 -10.76 -36.67
CA MET A 1 26.63 -10.04 -35.53
C MET A 1 27.33 -10.50 -34.29
N ASP A 2 28.00 -9.59 -33.61
CA ASP A 2 28.82 -9.90 -32.43
C ASP A 2 27.92 -10.14 -31.21
N ARG A 3 28.30 -11.07 -30.33
CA ARG A 3 27.49 -11.48 -29.17
C ARG A 3 27.27 -10.31 -28.21
N LEU A 4 28.24 -9.40 -28.14
CA LEU A 4 28.16 -8.16 -27.35
C LEU A 4 27.13 -7.18 -27.92
N GLU A 5 27.04 -7.09 -29.24
CA GLU A 5 26.07 -6.26 -29.96
C GLU A 5 24.63 -6.77 -29.74
N TYR A 6 24.44 -8.10 -29.75
CA TYR A 6 23.15 -8.73 -29.45
C TYR A 6 22.73 -8.50 -27.99
N LEU A 7 23.65 -8.60 -27.04
CA LEU A 7 23.37 -8.33 -25.62
C LEU A 7 23.10 -6.85 -25.33
N GLN A 8 23.78 -5.93 -26.02
CA GLN A 8 23.45 -4.50 -25.95
C GLN A 8 22.08 -4.20 -26.56
N LYS A 9 21.72 -4.84 -27.67
CA LYS A 9 20.41 -4.68 -28.32
C LYS A 9 19.27 -5.22 -27.47
N LEU A 10 19.51 -6.26 -26.68
CA LEU A 10 18.53 -6.76 -25.71
C LEU A 10 18.32 -5.78 -24.54
N LYS A 11 19.34 -5.03 -24.11
CA LYS A 11 19.18 -3.98 -23.10
C LYS A 11 18.32 -2.80 -23.54
N THR A 12 18.20 -2.56 -24.85
CA THR A 12 17.44 -1.44 -25.41
C THR A 12 16.11 -1.86 -26.04
N SER A 13 15.76 -3.15 -25.94
CA SER A 13 14.50 -3.67 -26.49
C SER A 13 13.41 -3.55 -25.42
N PRO A 14 12.26 -2.91 -25.71
CA PRO A 14 11.18 -2.79 -24.74
C PRO A 14 10.63 -4.18 -24.42
N PHE A 15 10.62 -4.52 -23.13
CA PHE A 15 9.94 -5.68 -22.61
C PHE A 15 8.52 -5.30 -22.21
N TYR A 16 7.57 -6.21 -22.46
CA TYR A 16 6.16 -6.03 -22.16
C TYR A 16 5.65 -7.23 -21.38
N GLY A 17 4.90 -6.98 -20.31
CA GLY A 17 4.41 -8.01 -19.39
C GLY A 17 5.41 -8.34 -18.28
N LEU A 18 4.93 -8.84 -17.14
CA LEU A 18 5.73 -9.21 -15.94
C LEU A 18 6.61 -8.09 -15.35
N LEU A 19 6.46 -6.85 -15.83
CA LEU A 19 7.17 -5.69 -15.28
C LEU A 19 6.35 -5.07 -14.15
N ARG A 20 7.06 -4.69 -13.10
CA ARG A 20 6.53 -3.85 -12.03
C ARG A 20 6.49 -2.39 -12.49
N PRO A 21 5.63 -1.53 -11.90
CA PRO A 21 5.53 -0.12 -12.26
C PRO A 21 6.89 0.60 -12.31
N GLN A 22 7.74 0.41 -11.31
CA GLN A 22 9.10 0.98 -11.28
C GLN A 22 9.96 0.57 -12.49
N GLU A 23 9.85 -0.68 -12.94
CA GLU A 23 10.64 -1.21 -14.07
C GLU A 23 10.13 -0.69 -15.40
N ILE A 24 8.80 -0.52 -15.52
CA ILE A 24 8.19 0.14 -16.68
C ILE A 24 8.69 1.58 -16.79
N LEU A 25 8.73 2.31 -15.67
CA LEU A 25 9.18 3.70 -15.63
C LEU A 25 10.69 3.84 -15.89
N GLU A 26 11.50 2.90 -15.39
CA GLU A 26 12.92 2.84 -15.71
C GLU A 26 13.14 2.56 -17.20
N GLN A 27 12.42 1.60 -17.77
CA GLN A 27 12.46 1.32 -19.21
C GLN A 27 12.03 2.55 -20.02
N PHE A 28 10.98 3.26 -19.60
CA PHE A 28 10.58 4.51 -20.24
C PHE A 28 11.72 5.53 -20.24
N ASN A 29 12.36 5.77 -19.10
CA ASN A 29 13.48 6.73 -18.99
C ASN A 29 14.68 6.34 -19.87
N GLN A 30 14.92 5.06 -20.10
CA GLN A 30 15.97 4.59 -21.00
C GLN A 30 15.63 4.80 -22.48
N LEU A 31 14.33 4.78 -22.83
CA LEU A 31 13.83 4.87 -24.20
C LEU A 31 13.38 6.27 -24.62
N SER A 32 13.04 7.15 -23.66
CA SER A 32 12.48 8.48 -23.91
C SER A 32 13.45 9.42 -24.60
N GLY A 33 14.76 9.24 -24.38
CA GLY A 33 15.79 10.16 -24.86
C GLY A 33 15.51 11.61 -24.44
N ASP A 34 15.82 12.56 -25.34
CA ASP A 34 15.60 14.00 -25.15
C ASP A 34 14.24 14.49 -25.68
N ILE A 35 13.26 13.59 -25.84
CA ILE A 35 11.94 13.96 -26.37
C ILE A 35 11.13 14.66 -25.27
N PRO A 36 10.61 15.87 -25.50
CA PRO A 36 9.70 16.52 -24.56
C PRO A 36 8.31 15.87 -24.65
N TYR A 37 7.80 15.42 -23.50
CA TYR A 37 6.46 14.85 -23.38
C TYR A 37 5.51 15.80 -22.65
N ASP A 38 4.26 15.89 -23.09
CA ASP A 38 3.21 16.62 -22.38
C ASP A 38 2.59 15.79 -21.22
N ALA A 39 2.64 14.46 -21.34
CA ALA A 39 2.22 13.50 -20.34
C ALA A 39 2.87 12.13 -20.60
N VAL A 40 3.05 11.34 -19.54
CA VAL A 40 3.44 9.92 -19.61
C VAL A 40 2.24 9.10 -19.16
N ILE A 41 1.78 8.15 -19.97
CA ILE A 41 0.64 7.29 -19.66
C ILE A 41 1.12 5.84 -19.65
N VAL A 42 0.99 5.18 -18.50
CA VAL A 42 1.30 3.77 -18.32
C VAL A 42 -0.01 2.99 -18.31
N LEU A 43 -0.18 2.10 -19.27
CA LEU A 43 -1.30 1.16 -19.31
C LEU A 43 -0.85 -0.14 -18.65
N THR A 44 -1.57 -0.56 -17.61
CA THR A 44 -1.25 -1.75 -16.82
C THR A 44 -2.53 -2.43 -16.36
N ASP A 45 -2.47 -3.67 -15.89
CA ASP A 45 -3.59 -4.34 -15.22
C ASP A 45 -3.55 -4.05 -13.71
N GLU A 46 -4.20 -4.85 -12.87
CA GLU A 46 -4.14 -4.69 -11.40
C GLU A 46 -2.71 -4.82 -10.84
N GLY A 47 -1.79 -5.46 -11.58
CA GLY A 47 -0.42 -5.71 -11.16
C GLY A 47 -0.32 -6.69 -9.99
N ASN A 48 0.91 -6.90 -9.51
CA ASN A 48 1.19 -7.60 -8.27
C ASN A 48 1.91 -6.65 -7.31
N TYR A 49 1.45 -6.55 -6.06
CA TYR A 49 2.18 -5.82 -5.03
C TYR A 49 3.26 -6.72 -4.44
N GLU A 50 4.51 -6.43 -4.78
CA GLU A 50 5.67 -7.07 -4.17
C GLU A 50 6.44 -6.02 -3.37
N LEU A 51 6.72 -6.33 -2.10
CA LEU A 51 7.61 -5.52 -1.27
C LEU A 51 9.01 -5.57 -1.92
N THR A 52 9.48 -4.42 -2.42
CA THR A 52 10.73 -4.30 -3.16
C THR A 52 11.93 -4.07 -2.22
N ASP A 53 13.13 -4.40 -2.72
CA ASP A 53 14.36 -3.78 -2.23
C ASP A 53 14.37 -2.30 -2.65
N GLU A 54 14.44 -1.38 -1.68
CA GLU A 54 14.28 0.09 -1.75
C GLU A 54 15.23 0.87 -2.70
N LYS A 55 15.96 0.21 -3.62
CA LYS A 55 17.11 0.82 -4.31
C LYS A 55 16.82 1.43 -5.68
N ALA A 56 15.62 1.25 -6.24
CA ALA A 56 15.29 1.78 -7.55
C ALA A 56 14.87 3.27 -7.44
N ILE A 57 15.79 4.17 -7.74
CA ILE A 57 15.47 5.60 -7.89
C ILE A 57 14.89 5.80 -9.28
N ILE A 58 13.60 6.13 -9.37
CA ILE A 58 12.99 6.54 -10.64
C ILE A 58 13.53 7.93 -10.96
N SER A 59 14.35 8.03 -12.01
CA SER A 59 14.82 9.32 -12.54
C SER A 59 13.63 10.24 -12.83
N LYS A 60 13.77 11.52 -12.45
CA LYS A 60 12.72 12.53 -12.48
C LYS A 60 12.05 12.60 -13.86
N LEU A 61 10.77 12.24 -13.92
CA LEU A 61 9.97 12.34 -15.14
C LEU A 61 9.69 13.82 -15.46
N PRO A 62 9.83 14.27 -16.73
CA PRO A 62 9.65 15.66 -17.10
C PRO A 62 8.17 16.07 -17.27
N ALA A 63 7.25 15.09 -17.22
CA ALA A 63 5.84 15.28 -17.52
C ALA A 63 4.94 14.53 -16.52
N PRO A 64 3.67 14.94 -16.35
CA PRO A 64 2.71 14.26 -15.49
C PRO A 64 2.58 12.77 -15.80
N LEU A 65 2.75 11.93 -14.77
CA LEU A 65 2.65 10.47 -14.86
C LEU A 65 1.22 9.95 -14.56
N TRP A 66 0.60 9.31 -15.53
CA TRP A 66 -0.71 8.68 -15.38
C TRP A 66 -0.61 7.16 -15.38
N MET A 67 -1.01 6.53 -14.27
CA MET A 67 -1.21 5.09 -14.21
C MET A 67 -2.65 4.77 -14.59
N VAL A 68 -2.85 4.00 -15.66
CA VAL A 68 -4.18 3.57 -16.10
C VAL A 68 -4.30 2.06 -15.97
N HIS A 69 -5.14 1.63 -15.03
CA HIS A 69 -5.39 0.23 -14.74
C HIS A 69 -6.56 -0.28 -15.59
N LEU A 70 -6.24 -1.12 -16.57
CA LEU A 70 -7.17 -1.76 -17.47
C LEU A 70 -7.82 -2.95 -16.75
N GLY A 71 -9.07 -2.79 -16.32
CA GLY A 71 -9.87 -3.88 -15.75
C GLY A 71 -10.66 -3.52 -14.50
N GLN A 72 -11.00 -4.57 -13.74
CA GLN A 72 -11.73 -4.56 -12.46
C GLN A 72 -11.09 -3.77 -11.31
N GLY A 73 -9.76 -3.91 -11.23
CA GLY A 73 -9.01 -3.71 -10.00
C GLY A 73 -7.99 -2.58 -10.09
N LEU A 74 -7.75 -1.96 -8.94
CA LEU A 74 -6.59 -1.11 -8.70
C LEU A 74 -5.57 -1.92 -7.90
N PRO A 75 -4.26 -1.69 -8.08
CA PRO A 75 -3.25 -2.31 -7.25
C PRO A 75 -3.50 -1.96 -5.78
N ALA A 76 -3.25 -2.91 -4.89
CA ALA A 76 -3.42 -2.71 -3.45
C ALA A 76 -2.56 -1.55 -2.92
N ALA A 77 -1.36 -1.37 -3.48
CA ALA A 77 -0.47 -0.27 -3.21
C ALA A 77 0.56 -0.13 -4.36
N TYR A 78 1.26 1.01 -4.38
CA TYR A 78 2.48 1.19 -5.16
C TYR A 78 3.70 1.13 -4.24
N ASP A 79 4.86 0.84 -4.82
CA ASP A 79 6.13 1.14 -4.16
C ASP A 79 6.30 2.67 -4.00
N ASP A 80 7.12 3.07 -3.03
CA ASP A 80 7.31 4.47 -2.66
C ASP A 80 7.82 5.32 -3.82
N ALA A 81 8.72 4.78 -4.65
CA ALA A 81 9.28 5.51 -5.78
C ALA A 81 8.22 5.79 -6.83
N THR A 82 7.38 4.81 -7.18
CA THR A 82 6.25 4.99 -8.10
C THR A 82 5.25 5.98 -7.54
N LEU A 83 4.91 5.89 -6.25
CA LEU A 83 3.98 6.83 -5.61
C LEU A 83 4.52 8.27 -5.62
N GLU A 84 5.81 8.45 -5.30
CA GLU A 84 6.50 9.74 -5.37
C GLU A 84 6.52 10.28 -6.81
N ALA A 85 6.77 9.44 -7.81
CA ALA A 85 6.76 9.84 -9.21
C ALA A 85 5.37 10.33 -9.66
N ILE A 86 4.30 9.64 -9.28
CA ILE A 86 2.92 10.07 -9.57
C ILE A 86 2.63 11.44 -8.95
N GLN A 87 3.03 11.66 -7.70
CA GLN A 87 2.73 12.88 -6.96
C GLN A 87 3.57 14.08 -7.39
N SER A 88 4.87 13.89 -7.54
CA SER A 88 5.84 14.95 -7.88
C SER A 88 5.67 15.48 -9.30
N THR A 89 5.20 14.65 -10.23
CA THR A 89 4.94 15.05 -11.62
C THR A 89 3.58 15.72 -11.80
N GLY A 90 2.73 15.70 -10.78
CA GLY A 90 1.34 16.17 -10.90
C GLY A 90 0.45 15.24 -11.73
N GLY A 91 0.84 13.97 -11.84
CA GLY A 91 0.05 12.95 -12.51
C GLY A 91 -1.10 12.40 -11.65
N GLY A 92 -1.49 11.15 -11.91
CA GLY A 92 -2.58 10.50 -11.19
C GLY A 92 -2.82 9.04 -11.59
N VAL A 93 -3.86 8.46 -11.02
CA VAL A 93 -4.29 7.08 -11.25
C VAL A 93 -5.73 7.08 -11.75
N SER A 94 -6.03 6.25 -12.74
CA SER A 94 -7.39 6.07 -13.27
C SER A 94 -7.60 4.62 -13.71
N THR A 95 -8.84 4.17 -13.78
CA THR A 95 -9.24 2.93 -14.46
C THR A 95 -9.74 3.17 -15.88
N HIS A 96 -9.79 4.44 -16.31
CA HIS A 96 -10.44 4.89 -17.53
C HIS A 96 -9.51 5.80 -18.35
N VAL A 97 -9.12 5.34 -19.54
CA VAL A 97 -8.26 6.11 -20.46
C VAL A 97 -8.95 7.41 -20.89
N ASP A 98 -10.25 7.39 -21.14
CA ASP A 98 -11.02 8.57 -21.56
C ASP A 98 -11.03 9.67 -20.48
N GLU A 99 -11.03 9.31 -19.20
CA GLU A 99 -10.91 10.26 -18.10
C GLU A 99 -9.55 10.96 -18.15
N VAL A 100 -8.46 10.20 -18.27
CA VAL A 100 -7.11 10.76 -18.33
C VAL A 100 -6.96 11.70 -19.53
N MET A 101 -7.41 11.26 -20.70
CA MET A 101 -7.35 12.07 -21.91
C MET A 101 -8.17 13.36 -21.78
N ARG A 102 -9.38 13.29 -21.20
CA ARG A 102 -10.22 14.46 -20.93
C ARG A 102 -9.53 15.42 -19.97
N ARG A 103 -8.89 14.93 -18.91
CA ARG A 103 -8.18 15.76 -17.92
C ARG A 103 -6.98 16.47 -18.56
N ILE A 104 -6.15 15.75 -19.32
CA ILE A 104 -5.01 16.32 -20.04
C ILE A 104 -5.47 17.41 -21.01
N ALA A 105 -6.47 17.11 -21.85
CA ALA A 105 -6.99 18.04 -22.84
C ALA A 105 -7.63 19.29 -22.19
N THR A 106 -8.44 19.10 -21.15
CA THR A 106 -9.11 20.21 -20.44
C THR A 106 -8.09 21.11 -19.74
N GLN A 107 -7.10 20.50 -19.07
CA GLN A 107 -6.04 21.27 -18.41
C GLN A 107 -5.20 22.03 -19.44
N ALA A 108 -4.85 21.42 -20.58
CA ALA A 108 -4.14 22.11 -21.66
C ALA A 108 -4.94 23.30 -22.22
N ALA A 109 -6.27 23.15 -22.39
CA ALA A 109 -7.15 24.21 -22.88
C ALA A 109 -7.35 25.37 -21.90
N LEU A 110 -7.26 25.13 -20.58
CA LEU A 110 -7.49 26.12 -19.53
C LEU A 110 -6.21 26.70 -18.90
N LYS A 111 -5.03 26.21 -19.30
CA LYS A 111 -3.75 26.80 -18.90
C LYS A 111 -3.65 28.26 -19.41
N PRO A 112 -3.00 29.17 -18.66
CA PRO A 112 -2.23 28.94 -17.44
C PRO A 112 -3.03 29.04 -16.13
N ALA A 113 -4.32 29.37 -16.20
CA ALA A 113 -5.15 29.68 -15.01
C ALA A 113 -5.41 28.44 -14.13
N VAL A 114 -5.45 27.25 -14.73
CA VAL A 114 -5.78 25.99 -14.05
C VAL A 114 -4.53 25.18 -13.75
N LYS A 115 -4.41 24.73 -12.49
CA LYS A 115 -3.35 23.84 -12.01
C LYS A 115 -3.73 22.37 -12.09
N ASN A 116 -5.00 22.05 -11.89
CA ASN A 116 -5.48 20.67 -11.97
C ASN A 116 -6.93 20.59 -12.48
N VAL A 117 -7.25 19.47 -13.12
CA VAL A 117 -8.63 19.08 -13.45
C VAL A 117 -8.89 17.73 -12.82
N VAL A 118 -9.90 17.60 -11.96
CA VAL A 118 -10.26 16.35 -11.27
C VAL A 118 -11.71 16.40 -10.80
N ASP A 119 -12.40 15.26 -10.78
CA ASP A 119 -13.80 15.13 -10.33
C ASP A 119 -14.79 16.05 -11.08
N GLY A 120 -14.47 16.44 -12.32
CA GLY A 120 -15.27 17.38 -13.12
C GLY A 120 -15.02 18.86 -12.81
N TYR A 121 -14.10 19.18 -11.90
CA TYR A 121 -13.76 20.55 -11.51
C TYR A 121 -12.38 20.96 -12.03
N ALA A 122 -12.25 22.24 -12.38
CA ALA A 122 -10.97 22.87 -12.67
C ALA A 122 -10.53 23.69 -11.45
N TRP A 123 -9.32 23.44 -10.99
CA TRP A 123 -8.75 24.05 -9.79
C TRP A 123 -7.65 25.03 -10.15
N SER A 124 -7.78 26.26 -9.68
CA SER A 124 -6.79 27.33 -9.77
C SER A 124 -6.24 27.65 -8.38
N LEU A 125 -5.01 28.16 -8.35
CA LEU A 125 -4.36 28.62 -7.12
C LEU A 125 -4.00 30.08 -7.28
N GLU A 126 -4.47 30.91 -6.36
CA GLU A 126 -4.14 32.34 -6.29
C GLU A 126 -3.46 32.63 -4.96
N LYS A 127 -2.29 33.28 -5.01
CA LYS A 127 -1.61 33.73 -3.80
C LYS A 127 -2.29 34.99 -3.30
N VAL A 128 -3.12 34.84 -2.28
CA VAL A 128 -3.73 35.99 -1.60
C VAL A 128 -2.63 36.69 -0.80
N SER A 129 -2.21 37.86 -1.27
CA SER A 129 -1.30 38.71 -0.50
C SER A 129 -2.07 39.24 0.70
N ALA A 130 -1.71 38.79 1.91
CA ALA A 130 -2.20 39.37 3.15
C ALA A 130 -1.63 40.79 3.29
N VAL A 131 -2.21 41.75 2.59
CA VAL A 131 -1.97 43.18 2.80
C VAL A 131 -3.10 43.70 3.70
N ASN A 132 -2.83 43.67 5.00
CA ASN A 132 -3.26 44.64 6.00
C ASN A 132 -4.69 45.20 5.88
N ASN A 133 -5.72 44.36 5.81
CA ASN A 133 -7.05 44.83 6.19
C ASN A 133 -7.93 43.65 6.67
N PRO A 134 -8.24 43.55 7.98
CA PRO A 134 -9.17 42.54 8.49
C PRO A 134 -10.60 42.70 7.92
N ASP A 135 -10.88 43.81 7.22
CA ASP A 135 -12.14 44.09 6.52
C ASP A 135 -12.06 43.94 4.99
N ASN A 136 -11.00 43.34 4.42
CA ASN A 136 -10.97 43.08 2.97
C ASN A 136 -11.95 41.93 2.62
N PRO A 137 -13.03 42.17 1.85
CA PRO A 137 -13.95 41.13 1.42
C PRO A 137 -13.31 40.10 0.49
N ALA A 138 -12.08 40.32 -0.01
CA ALA A 138 -11.29 39.31 -0.73
C ALA A 138 -10.66 38.23 0.19
N ALA A 139 -10.59 38.47 1.51
CA ALA A 139 -10.10 37.50 2.49
C ALA A 139 -11.23 36.68 3.15
N LYS A 140 -12.48 37.10 2.99
CA LYS A 140 -13.65 36.26 3.27
C LYS A 140 -14.00 35.52 1.98
N PRO A 141 -14.11 34.19 1.97
CA PRO A 141 -14.64 33.47 0.83
C PRO A 141 -16.05 34.01 0.56
N THR A 142 -16.19 34.82 -0.49
CA THR A 142 -17.45 35.48 -0.89
C THR A 142 -18.54 34.48 -1.27
N ASN A 143 -18.16 33.20 -1.43
CA ASN A 143 -19.02 32.05 -1.63
C ASN A 143 -18.75 30.92 -0.61
N ALA A 144 -18.53 31.24 0.66
CA ALA A 144 -18.42 30.26 1.77
C ALA A 144 -19.75 29.52 2.06
N LYS A 145 -20.61 29.33 1.07
CA LYS A 145 -21.91 28.66 1.22
C LYS A 145 -21.79 27.13 1.21
N GLU A 146 -20.62 26.57 0.90
CA GLU A 146 -20.43 25.13 0.78
C GLU A 146 -19.13 24.69 1.47
N ASP A 147 -19.20 24.47 2.80
CA ASP A 147 -18.12 23.88 3.60
C ASP A 147 -17.60 22.54 3.03
N ASN A 148 -18.42 21.85 2.24
CA ASN A 148 -18.12 20.53 1.67
C ASN A 148 -16.92 20.53 0.69
N PHE A 149 -16.59 21.67 0.06
CA PHE A 149 -15.45 21.76 -0.86
C PHE A 149 -14.12 22.04 -0.16
N ILE A 150 -14.15 22.45 1.11
CA ILE A 150 -12.93 22.84 1.83
C ILE A 150 -11.91 21.69 1.89
N PRO A 151 -12.28 20.43 2.22
CA PRO A 151 -11.34 19.31 2.20
C PRO A 151 -10.78 19.02 0.80
N LEU A 152 -11.59 19.17 -0.25
CA LEU A 152 -11.15 18.99 -1.64
C LEU A 152 -10.16 20.08 -2.06
N ALA A 153 -10.45 21.34 -1.73
CA ALA A 153 -9.55 22.47 -1.98
C ALA A 153 -8.24 22.32 -1.21
N ALA A 154 -8.31 21.89 0.05
CA ALA A 154 -7.12 21.60 0.86
C ALA A 154 -6.27 20.48 0.23
N ARG A 155 -6.89 19.41 -0.29
CA ARG A 155 -6.18 18.36 -1.02
C ARG A 155 -5.46 18.90 -2.26
N GLN A 156 -6.10 19.77 -3.03
CA GLN A 156 -5.45 20.40 -4.18
C GLN A 156 -4.28 21.29 -3.76
N LEU A 157 -4.44 22.07 -2.69
CA LEU A 157 -3.37 22.90 -2.15
C LEU A 157 -2.18 22.07 -1.67
N VAL A 158 -2.42 20.97 -0.93
CA VAL A 158 -1.37 20.02 -0.55
C VAL A 158 -0.62 19.52 -1.80
N ARG A 159 -1.35 19.09 -2.83
CA ARG A 159 -0.73 18.58 -4.07
C ARG A 159 0.16 19.61 -4.76
N GLU A 160 -0.26 20.87 -4.83
CA GLU A 160 0.55 21.94 -5.41
C GLU A 160 1.81 22.24 -4.57
N LEU A 161 1.67 22.30 -3.24
CA LEU A 161 2.81 22.48 -2.32
C LEU A 161 3.80 21.30 -2.40
N SER A 162 3.30 20.09 -2.63
CA SER A 162 4.16 18.91 -2.80
C SER A 162 4.97 18.95 -4.11
N GLN A 163 4.45 19.60 -5.16
CA GLN A 163 5.09 19.68 -6.48
C GLN A 163 6.11 20.81 -6.60
N SER A 164 6.01 21.88 -5.79
CA SER A 164 6.89 23.06 -5.90
C SER A 164 8.36 22.76 -5.59
N GLY A 165 8.70 21.55 -5.16
CA GLY A 165 10.08 21.09 -4.92
C GLY A 165 10.76 21.74 -3.70
N GLU A 166 10.06 22.67 -3.06
CA GLU A 166 10.44 23.33 -1.81
C GLU A 166 10.07 22.47 -0.57
N THR A 167 9.49 21.28 -0.78
CA THR A 167 9.21 20.23 0.23
C THR A 167 10.41 19.77 1.06
N LYS A 168 11.62 20.26 0.76
CA LYS A 168 12.82 20.09 1.61
C LYS A 168 12.91 21.12 2.74
N GLN A 169 12.11 22.19 2.69
CA GLN A 169 12.03 23.19 3.75
C GLN A 169 11.03 22.72 4.81
N LEU A 170 11.51 22.61 6.05
CA LEU A 170 10.72 22.14 7.19
C LEU A 170 9.41 22.93 7.37
N SER A 171 9.43 24.23 7.10
CA SER A 171 8.25 25.11 7.21
C SER A 171 7.12 24.73 6.26
N GLU A 172 7.43 24.20 5.08
CA GLU A 172 6.42 23.79 4.11
C GLU A 172 5.85 22.41 4.43
N LEU A 173 6.70 21.51 4.92
CA LEU A 173 6.26 20.23 5.46
C LEU A 173 5.32 20.43 6.66
N ASP A 174 5.64 21.37 7.55
CA ASP A 174 4.77 21.76 8.67
C ASP A 174 3.44 22.35 8.17
N ALA A 175 3.47 23.17 7.12
CA ALA A 175 2.26 23.72 6.51
C ALA A 175 1.37 22.61 5.91
N ILE A 176 1.95 21.70 5.13
CA ILE A 176 1.27 20.51 4.57
C ILE A 176 0.68 19.66 5.69
N HIS A 177 1.46 19.37 6.74
CA HIS A 177 1.01 18.57 7.88
C HIS A 177 -0.14 19.24 8.65
N SER A 178 -0.05 20.55 8.90
CA SER A 178 -1.11 21.29 9.59
C SER A 178 -2.43 21.30 8.81
N LEU A 179 -2.35 21.40 7.48
CA LEU A 179 -3.49 21.37 6.57
C LEU A 179 -4.12 19.97 6.52
N ALA A 180 -3.27 18.94 6.43
CA ALA A 180 -3.67 17.54 6.47
C ALA A 180 -4.42 17.20 7.77
N LYS A 181 -3.88 17.60 8.93
CA LYS A 181 -4.51 17.39 10.23
C LYS A 181 -5.83 18.14 10.37
N ARG A 182 -5.90 19.41 9.92
CA ARG A 182 -7.11 20.24 10.03
C ARG A 182 -8.28 19.65 9.24
N TYR A 183 -8.02 19.08 8.08
CA TYR A 183 -9.05 18.60 7.16
C TYR A 183 -9.10 17.07 7.02
N ASN A 184 -8.42 16.33 7.92
CA ASN A 184 -8.36 14.87 7.93
C ASN A 184 -7.94 14.25 6.58
N ILE A 185 -6.93 14.83 5.94
CA ILE A 185 -6.39 14.37 4.66
C ILE A 185 -5.16 13.51 4.93
N VAL A 186 -5.11 12.31 4.35
CA VAL A 186 -3.92 11.46 4.41
C VAL A 186 -2.91 11.95 3.37
N THR A 187 -1.69 12.25 3.80
CA THR A 187 -0.59 12.67 2.93
C THR A 187 0.64 11.81 3.17
N PRO A 188 1.48 11.55 2.15
CA PRO A 188 2.73 10.79 2.29
C PRO A 188 3.71 11.43 3.27
N TYR A 189 3.72 12.76 3.33
CA TYR A 189 4.59 13.55 4.20
C TYR A 189 4.13 13.56 5.66
N SER A 190 2.93 13.06 5.94
CA SER A 190 2.40 12.91 7.29
C SER A 190 2.53 11.45 7.72
N SER A 191 3.76 10.93 7.71
CA SER A 191 4.07 9.59 8.21
C SER A 191 3.54 9.47 9.64
N MET A 192 2.63 8.50 9.84
CA MET A 192 2.09 8.15 11.15
C MET A 192 1.23 9.22 11.83
N ILE A 193 0.16 9.67 11.16
CA ILE A 193 -1.07 9.90 11.93
C ILE A 193 -1.52 8.53 12.42
N VAL A 194 -1.05 8.10 13.59
CA VAL A 194 -1.86 7.18 14.38
C VAL A 194 -3.15 7.95 14.60
N LEU A 195 -4.22 7.51 13.94
CA LEU A 195 -5.58 8.07 14.03
C LEU A 195 -6.11 7.82 15.44
N VAL A 196 -5.46 8.41 16.44
CA VAL A 196 -5.98 8.54 17.79
C VAL A 196 -6.69 9.87 17.78
N ASN A 197 -8.02 9.84 17.65
CA ASN A 197 -8.82 11.05 17.84
C ASN A 197 -8.59 11.59 19.27
N ASP A 198 -8.86 12.88 19.51
CA ASP A 198 -8.53 13.48 20.81
C ASP A 198 -9.28 12.79 21.98
N GLU A 199 -10.43 12.17 21.71
CA GLU A 199 -11.15 11.31 22.67
C GLU A 199 -10.38 10.04 23.02
N GLN A 200 -9.86 9.32 22.03
CA GLN A 200 -9.02 8.13 22.22
C GLN A 200 -7.70 8.50 22.90
N ARG A 201 -7.15 9.70 22.64
CA ARG A 201 -5.95 10.18 23.33
C ARG A 201 -6.25 10.45 24.80
N GLN A 202 -7.42 10.99 25.11
CA GLN A 202 -7.85 11.20 26.48
C GLN A 202 -8.20 9.88 27.17
N ALA A 203 -8.82 8.93 26.46
CA ALA A 203 -9.10 7.59 26.95
C ALA A 203 -7.80 6.83 27.28
N LEU A 204 -6.79 6.90 26.42
CA LEU A 204 -5.46 6.35 26.66
C LEU A 204 -4.79 7.03 27.86
N LYS A 205 -4.82 8.37 27.96
CA LYS A 205 -4.31 9.09 29.14
C LYS A 205 -5.02 8.71 30.45
N ASN A 206 -6.32 8.42 30.38
CA ASN A 206 -7.09 7.98 31.53
C ASN A 206 -6.76 6.54 31.90
N ALA A 207 -6.59 5.65 30.91
CA ALA A 207 -6.16 4.27 31.10
C ALA A 207 -4.72 4.17 31.65
N GLU A 208 -3.81 5.04 31.21
CA GLU A 208 -2.44 5.13 31.74
C GLU A 208 -2.38 5.53 33.22
N LYS A 209 -3.37 6.30 33.69
CA LYS A 209 -3.48 6.72 35.10
C LYS A 209 -4.09 5.65 36.00
N GLN A 210 -4.64 4.57 35.44
CA GLN A 210 -5.12 3.45 36.23
C GLN A 210 -3.93 2.71 36.83
N SER A 211 -4.02 2.37 38.12
CA SER A 211 -2.97 1.66 38.85
C SER A 211 -2.69 0.26 38.28
N ASP A 212 -3.62 -0.25 37.47
CA ASP A 212 -3.63 -1.59 36.90
C ASP A 212 -3.18 -1.64 35.42
N ARG A 213 -2.32 -0.70 35.01
CA ARG A 213 -1.86 -0.49 33.62
C ARG A 213 -1.20 -1.70 32.93
N PHE A 214 -0.86 -2.75 33.67
CA PHE A 214 -0.23 -3.97 33.15
C PHE A 214 -1.11 -5.21 33.25
N ASN A 215 -2.28 -5.11 33.87
CA ASN A 215 -3.17 -6.23 34.02
C ASN A 215 -4.10 -6.27 32.82
N ARG A 216 -3.62 -6.94 31.78
CA ARG A 216 -4.45 -7.24 30.62
C ARG A 216 -5.53 -8.20 31.09
N THR A 217 -6.80 -7.81 30.98
CA THR A 217 -7.86 -8.80 30.79
C THR A 217 -7.46 -9.64 29.59
N VAL A 218 -7.10 -10.89 29.84
CA VAL A 218 -6.92 -11.87 28.79
C VAL A 218 -8.26 -11.93 28.08
N GLU A 219 -8.32 -11.46 26.83
CA GLU A 219 -9.51 -11.69 26.02
C GLU A 219 -9.65 -13.20 25.86
N ASP A 220 -10.61 -13.79 26.56
CA ASP A 220 -11.07 -15.17 26.34
C ASP A 220 -11.90 -15.26 25.05
N ASN A 221 -11.55 -14.42 24.08
CA ASN A 221 -12.07 -14.45 22.73
C ASN A 221 -11.26 -15.52 22.01
N GLN A 222 -11.74 -16.75 22.11
CA GLN A 222 -11.47 -17.76 21.10
C GLN A 222 -11.58 -17.07 19.74
N LEU A 223 -10.49 -17.06 18.98
CA LEU A 223 -10.48 -16.65 17.58
C LEU A 223 -11.71 -17.27 16.91
N PRO A 224 -12.47 -16.53 16.09
CA PRO A 224 -13.56 -17.11 15.34
C PRO A 224 -13.01 -18.32 14.59
N GLN A 225 -13.44 -19.51 15.01
CA GLN A 225 -13.03 -20.72 14.33
C GLN A 225 -13.47 -20.57 12.87
N PRO A 226 -12.59 -20.83 11.89
CA PRO A 226 -13.02 -20.88 10.50
C PRO A 226 -14.22 -21.83 10.42
N PRO A 227 -15.29 -21.48 9.69
CA PRO A 227 -16.48 -22.32 9.62
C PRO A 227 -16.07 -23.73 9.22
N ALA A 228 -16.53 -24.72 9.99
CA ALA A 228 -16.16 -26.14 9.90
C ALA A 228 -16.54 -26.84 8.57
N ASN A 229 -16.83 -26.07 7.51
CA ASN A 229 -17.27 -26.54 6.20
C ASN A 229 -16.17 -26.54 5.14
N VAL A 230 -14.90 -26.35 5.52
CA VAL A 230 -13.78 -26.71 4.64
C VAL A 230 -13.30 -28.07 5.12
N GLY A 231 -13.63 -29.13 4.36
CA GLY A 231 -13.39 -30.54 4.68
C GLY A 231 -11.92 -30.97 4.77
N LEU A 232 -11.12 -30.23 5.54
CA LEU A 232 -9.75 -30.55 5.90
C LEU A 232 -9.75 -31.14 7.32
N PRO A 233 -9.14 -32.32 7.54
CA PRO A 233 -9.03 -32.87 8.89
C PRO A 233 -8.14 -31.94 9.74
N VAL A 234 -8.72 -31.41 10.81
CA VAL A 234 -8.01 -30.65 11.85
C VAL A 234 -7.07 -31.62 12.57
N VAL A 235 -5.79 -31.59 12.22
CA VAL A 235 -4.75 -32.30 12.95
C VAL A 235 -4.30 -31.40 14.11
N SER A 236 -4.86 -31.65 15.29
CA SER A 236 -4.26 -31.19 16.55
C SER A 236 -2.91 -31.89 16.71
N GLY A 237 -1.80 -31.14 16.60
CA GLY A 237 -0.44 -31.66 16.73
C GLY A 237 -0.03 -32.02 18.16
N VAL A 238 -0.94 -31.99 19.12
CA VAL A 238 -0.67 -32.33 20.53
C VAL A 238 -1.78 -33.25 21.04
N PRO A 239 -1.47 -34.53 21.34
CA PRO A 239 -2.46 -35.45 21.87
C PRO A 239 -2.93 -35.02 23.25
N GLU A 240 -4.24 -35.07 23.49
CA GLU A 240 -4.81 -34.72 24.80
C GLU A 240 -4.40 -35.76 25.87
N PRO A 241 -4.38 -35.38 27.17
CA PRO A 241 -3.96 -36.28 28.26
C PRO A 241 -4.70 -37.63 28.29
N SER A 242 -5.94 -37.68 27.80
CA SER A 242 -6.76 -38.89 27.69
C SER A 242 -6.31 -39.81 26.55
N GLU A 243 -5.75 -39.27 25.46
CA GLU A 243 -5.26 -40.04 24.31
C GLU A 243 -3.98 -40.79 24.63
N TRP A 244 -3.10 -40.20 25.47
CA TRP A 244 -1.94 -40.88 26.03
C TRP A 244 -2.32 -42.13 26.82
N LEU A 245 -3.44 -42.05 27.55
CA LEU A 245 -3.97 -43.14 28.35
C LEU A 245 -4.50 -44.27 27.45
N LEU A 246 -5.20 -43.91 26.36
CA LEU A 246 -5.65 -44.85 25.33
C LEU A 246 -4.49 -45.56 24.62
N ILE A 247 -3.46 -44.82 24.21
CA ILE A 247 -2.24 -45.39 23.60
C ILE A 247 -1.58 -46.38 24.57
N GLY A 248 -1.50 -46.03 25.86
CA GLY A 248 -0.98 -46.93 26.89
C GLY A 248 -1.78 -48.24 27.00
N ILE A 249 -3.11 -48.17 27.00
CA ILE A 249 -3.98 -49.36 27.07
C ILE A 249 -3.81 -50.25 25.83
N VAL A 250 -3.72 -49.66 24.64
CA VAL A 250 -3.53 -50.39 23.39
C VAL A 250 -2.17 -51.11 23.39
N ALA A 251 -1.10 -50.45 23.84
CA ALA A 251 0.22 -51.05 23.92
C ALA A 251 0.26 -52.26 24.89
N ILE A 252 -0.38 -52.14 26.06
CA ILE A 252 -0.47 -53.25 27.03
C ILE A 252 -1.28 -54.42 26.45
N SER A 253 -2.38 -54.12 25.75
CA SER A 253 -3.23 -55.13 25.12
C SER A 253 -2.47 -55.93 24.06
N LEU A 254 -1.69 -55.25 23.21
CA LEU A 254 -0.86 -55.89 22.19
C LEU A 254 0.26 -56.73 22.81
N LEU A 255 0.87 -56.27 23.90
CA LEU A 255 1.93 -57.00 24.59
C LEU A 255 1.41 -58.31 25.20
N LEU A 256 0.22 -58.28 25.82
CA LEU A 256 -0.43 -59.48 26.37
C LEU A 256 -0.79 -60.50 25.29
N ILE A 257 -1.21 -60.04 24.11
CA ILE A 257 -1.48 -60.90 22.96
C ILE A 257 -0.18 -61.54 22.45
N ALA A 258 0.88 -60.75 22.29
CA ALA A 258 2.18 -61.22 21.83
C ALA A 258 2.80 -62.26 22.78
N MET A 259 2.65 -62.07 24.10
CA MET A 259 3.10 -63.02 25.11
C MET A 259 2.29 -64.33 25.09
N ARG A 260 1.02 -64.29 24.67
CA ARG A 260 0.17 -65.48 24.51
C ARG A 260 0.46 -66.25 23.23
N SER A 261 0.91 -65.58 22.17
CA SER A 261 1.16 -66.18 20.86
C SER A 261 2.59 -66.70 20.65
N ALA A 262 3.48 -66.61 21.65
CA ALA A 262 4.84 -67.13 21.54
C ALA A 262 4.83 -68.68 21.52
N PRO A 263 5.27 -69.34 20.44
CA PRO A 263 5.34 -70.80 20.39
C PRO A 263 6.41 -71.33 21.34
N ARG A 264 6.07 -72.31 22.19
CA ARG A 264 7.04 -73.09 22.98
C ARG A 264 7.92 -73.87 22.00
N SER A 265 9.15 -73.41 21.76
CA SER A 265 10.13 -74.16 20.98
C SER A 265 10.54 -75.41 21.75
N ILE A 266 10.23 -76.57 21.16
CA ILE A 266 10.73 -77.88 21.59
C ILE A 266 12.20 -77.96 21.17
N PHE A 267 13.09 -78.12 22.15
CA PHE A 267 14.53 -78.27 21.96
C PHE A 267 14.83 -79.72 21.54
N ILE A 268 15.07 -79.98 20.24
CA ILE A 268 15.64 -81.25 19.78
C ILE A 268 17.16 -81.07 19.71
N LYS A 269 17.85 -81.82 20.57
CA LYS A 269 19.30 -81.92 20.67
C LYS A 269 19.80 -82.91 19.61
N GLU A 270 20.34 -82.44 18.49
CA GLU A 270 21.10 -83.31 17.60
C GLU A 270 22.45 -83.66 18.23
N ARG A 271 22.71 -84.98 18.30
CA ARG A 271 23.97 -85.60 18.69
C ARG A 271 24.83 -85.75 17.43
N ASN A 272 26.10 -85.40 17.56
CA ASN A 272 27.17 -85.69 16.61
C ASN A 272 27.18 -87.16 16.16
N LEU A 273 27.46 -87.37 14.87
CA LEU A 273 28.47 -88.29 14.33
C LEU A 273 28.84 -87.86 12.92
#